data_AF-A0AAX4HCW5-F1
#
_entry.id   AF-A0AAX4HCW5-F1
#
_cell.length_a   1.000
_cell.length_b   1.000
_cell.length_c   1.000
_cell.angle_alpha   90.00
_cell.angle_beta   90.00
_cell.angle_gamma   90.00
#
_symmetry.space_group_name_H-M   'P 1'
#
loop_
_entity.id
_entity.type
_entity.pdbx_description
1 polymer ?
#
loop_
_entity_poly.entity_id
_entity_poly.type
_entity_poly.pdbx_seq_one_letter_code
_entity_poly.pdbx_strand_id
1 'polypeptide(L)'
;MADLENILKNQESDLARDQEIARVLECCPRDYFAILQINPLVGLEDLAQKLRKAYRRKSLLIHPDKTQNENAPRAFALLKKAEHVLAIDETQDHENEDLQAEALEKKSLIDIYKHVDERLQLSLQEDFDHKDNKKLREEVQQLLESHSKNQEIERSFAQRQDLQRQEAIKTAAKERELKKSWEQRWEQDRGDRVKLWRAFTSKVEKPKKKKKKVLA
;
A
#
# COMPACT_ATOMS: atom_id res chain seq x y z
N MET A 1 23.14 47.07 18.85
CA MET A 1 21.90 47.00 18.05
C MET A 1 22.07 46.09 16.84
N ALA A 2 23.12 46.24 16.04
CA ALA A 2 23.44 45.35 14.91
C ALA A 2 23.53 43.85 15.28
N ASP A 3 24.07 43.50 16.46
CA ASP A 3 24.16 42.09 16.88
C ASP A 3 22.78 41.47 17.17
N LEU A 4 21.85 42.25 17.74
CA LEU A 4 20.48 41.78 17.98
C LEU A 4 19.71 41.61 16.66
N GLU A 5 19.89 42.53 15.71
CA GLU A 5 19.30 42.43 14.38
C GLU A 5 19.80 41.18 13.63
N ASN A 6 21.09 40.87 13.72
CA ASN A 6 21.66 39.67 13.12
C ASN A 6 21.13 38.38 13.76
N ILE A 7 21.00 38.35 15.09
CA ILE A 7 20.42 37.21 15.81
C ILE A 7 18.96 37.01 15.39
N LEU A 8 18.16 38.08 15.34
CA LEU A 8 16.75 38.01 14.93
C LEU A 8 16.62 37.52 13.49
N LYS A 9 17.47 38.00 12.58
CA LYS A 9 17.48 37.56 11.18
C LYS A 9 17.82 36.08 11.02
N ASN A 10 18.75 35.56 11.82
CA ASN A 10 19.08 34.14 11.82
C ASN A 10 17.89 33.30 12.33
N GLN A 11 17.29 33.72 13.44
CA GLN A 11 16.09 33.07 14.00
C GLN A 11 14.93 33.07 13.01
N GLU A 12 14.65 34.19 12.34
CA GLU A 12 13.64 34.27 11.30
C GLU A 12 13.93 33.30 10.15
N SER A 13 15.20 33.19 9.74
CA SER A 13 15.60 32.26 8.68
C SER A 13 15.45 30.80 9.09
N ASP A 14 15.73 30.46 10.36
CA ASP A 14 15.58 29.10 10.88
C ASP A 14 14.10 28.73 11.00
N LEU A 15 13.27 29.65 11.50
CA LEU A 15 11.81 29.48 11.54
C LEU A 15 11.23 29.30 10.13
N ALA A 16 11.69 30.06 9.14
CA ALA A 16 11.25 29.91 7.75
C ALA A 16 11.62 28.53 7.17
N ARG A 17 12.79 27.98 7.53
CA ARG A 17 13.19 26.62 7.13
C ARG A 17 12.30 25.57 7.78
N ASP A 18 12.04 25.69 9.07
CA ASP A 18 11.19 24.74 9.81
C ASP A 18 9.75 24.77 9.32
N GLN A 19 9.22 25.95 9.00
CA GLN A 19 7.89 26.10 8.40
C GLN A 19 7.81 25.41 7.03
N GLU A 20 8.83 25.54 6.18
CA GLU A 20 8.85 24.85 4.88
C GLU A 20 8.97 23.33 5.05
N ILE A 21 9.76 22.85 6.02
CA ILE A 21 9.86 21.42 6.33
C ILE A 21 8.48 20.89 6.77
N ALA A 22 7.82 21.57 7.72
CA ALA A 22 6.50 21.18 8.19
C ALA A 22 5.48 21.13 7.04
N ARG A 23 5.47 22.16 6.19
CA ARG A 23 4.60 22.22 5.01
C ARG A 23 4.81 21.05 4.05
N VAL A 24 6.07 20.71 3.72
CA VAL A 24 6.39 19.59 2.81
C VAL A 24 5.91 18.25 3.40
N LEU A 25 5.99 18.08 4.72
CA LEU A 25 5.55 16.86 5.40
C LEU A 25 4.03 16.77 5.55
N GLU A 26 3.34 17.91 5.62
CA GLU A 26 1.88 17.99 5.63
C GLU A 26 1.27 17.69 4.26
N CYS A 27 1.98 17.98 3.18
CA CYS A 27 1.56 17.64 1.83
C CYS A 27 1.45 16.11 1.64
N CYS A 28 0.46 15.67 0.85
CA CYS A 28 0.33 14.27 0.47
C CYS A 28 1.61 13.79 -0.24
N PRO A 29 2.24 12.66 0.16
CA PRO A 29 3.49 12.17 -0.45
C PRO A 29 3.40 11.89 -1.96
N ARG A 30 2.18 11.71 -2.49
CA ARG A 30 1.89 11.45 -3.90
C ARG A 30 1.55 12.71 -4.69
N ASP A 31 1.43 13.87 -4.03
CA ASP A 31 1.18 15.15 -4.68
C ASP A 31 2.50 15.91 -4.90
N TYR A 32 3.17 15.55 -5.99
CA TYR A 32 4.47 16.11 -6.37
C TYR A 32 4.39 17.61 -6.72
N PHE A 33 3.26 18.08 -7.25
CA PHE A 33 3.05 19.48 -7.62
C PHE A 33 2.89 20.37 -6.38
N ALA A 34 2.12 19.93 -5.37
CA ALA A 34 1.97 20.66 -4.12
C ALA A 34 3.29 20.72 -3.32
N ILE A 35 4.07 19.63 -3.32
CA ILE A 35 5.38 19.58 -2.68
C ILE A 35 6.32 20.66 -3.25
N LEU A 36 6.41 20.77 -4.58
CA LEU A 36 7.27 21.74 -5.26
C LEU A 36 6.64 23.13 -5.44
N GLN A 37 5.39 23.33 -5.05
CA GLN A 37 4.60 24.55 -5.26
C GLN A 37 4.56 24.98 -6.73
N ILE A 38 4.23 24.04 -7.61
CA ILE A 38 4.08 24.28 -9.04
C ILE A 38 2.62 24.03 -9.39
N ASN A 39 2.00 24.95 -10.15
CA ASN A 39 0.65 24.75 -10.66
C ASN A 39 0.70 23.83 -11.90
N PRO A 40 0.02 22.67 -11.88
CA PRO A 40 0.05 21.74 -13.02
C PRO A 40 -0.76 22.24 -14.22
N LEU A 41 -1.70 23.16 -14.01
CA LEU A 41 -2.58 23.68 -15.07
C LEU A 41 -1.98 24.91 -15.78
N VAL A 42 -0.89 25.50 -15.27
CA VAL A 42 -0.35 26.76 -15.76
C VAL A 42 1.07 26.60 -16.32
N GLY A 43 1.21 26.78 -17.63
CA GLY A 43 2.50 26.85 -18.32
C GLY A 43 3.28 25.54 -18.25
N LEU A 44 2.66 24.47 -18.76
CA LEU A 44 3.25 23.13 -18.92
C LEU A 44 4.47 23.13 -19.85
N GLU A 45 4.52 24.02 -20.83
CA GLU A 45 5.64 24.16 -21.78
C GLU A 45 6.96 24.53 -21.08
N ASP A 46 6.89 25.34 -20.01
CA ASP A 46 8.04 25.75 -19.20
C ASP A 46 8.24 24.89 -17.95
N LEU A 47 7.50 23.78 -17.81
CA LEU A 47 7.49 22.97 -16.59
C LEU A 47 8.89 22.53 -16.19
N ALA A 48 9.71 22.06 -17.13
CA ALA A 48 11.08 21.61 -16.85
C ALA A 48 11.96 22.72 -16.27
N GLN A 49 11.82 23.96 -16.76
CA GLN A 49 12.59 25.09 -16.22
C GLN A 49 12.08 25.51 -14.83
N LYS A 50 10.75 25.60 -14.66
CA LYS A 50 10.11 25.92 -13.37
C LYS A 50 10.48 24.88 -12.31
N LEU A 51 10.45 23.61 -12.68
CA LEU A 51 10.82 22.47 -11.85
C LEU A 51 12.24 22.60 -11.31
N ARG A 52 13.23 22.79 -12.20
CA ARG A 52 14.64 22.95 -11.82
C ARG A 52 14.86 24.15 -10.90
N LYS A 53 14.20 25.29 -11.19
CA LYS A 53 14.28 26.50 -10.35
C LYS A 53 13.66 26.28 -8.97
N ALA A 54 12.46 25.70 -8.92
CA ALA A 54 11.74 25.43 -7.68
C ALA A 54 12.51 24.44 -6.80
N TYR A 55 12.96 23.33 -7.38
CA TYR A 55 13.75 22.32 -6.66
C TYR A 55 15.05 22.91 -6.12
N ARG A 56 15.83 23.65 -6.93
CA ARG A 56 17.07 24.27 -6.47
C ARG A 56 16.83 25.24 -5.30
N ARG A 57 15.79 26.06 -5.39
CA ARG A 57 15.45 27.03 -4.33
C ARG A 57 15.07 26.33 -3.03
N LYS A 58 14.21 25.30 -3.11
CA LYS A 58 13.68 24.60 -1.94
C LYS A 58 14.70 23.65 -1.30
N SER A 59 15.41 22.88 -2.12
CA SER A 59 16.46 21.95 -1.65
C SER A 59 17.55 22.68 -0.87
N LEU A 60 17.93 23.90 -1.30
CA LEU A 60 18.90 24.73 -0.57
C LEU A 60 18.35 25.33 0.72
N LEU A 61 17.03 25.53 0.82
CA LEU A 61 16.37 26.06 2.00
C LEU A 61 16.25 24.98 3.08
N ILE A 62 15.79 23.77 2.72
CA ILE A 62 15.54 22.68 3.66
C ILE A 62 16.67 21.63 3.71
N HIS A 63 17.87 21.98 3.26
CA HIS A 63 19.00 21.05 3.26
C HIS A 63 19.33 20.61 4.69
N PRO A 64 19.50 19.31 4.96
CA PRO A 64 19.71 18.79 6.33
C PRO A 64 21.00 19.32 7.00
N ASP A 65 21.97 19.79 6.23
CA ASP A 65 23.19 20.43 6.75
C ASP A 65 22.95 21.85 7.29
N LYS A 66 21.86 22.51 6.86
CA LYS A 66 21.56 23.92 7.21
C LYS A 66 20.47 24.05 8.27
N THR A 67 19.91 22.94 8.74
CA THR A 67 18.81 22.91 9.70
C THR A 67 19.13 21.91 10.81
N GLN A 68 18.72 22.22 12.04
CA GLN A 68 18.85 21.29 13.17
C GLN A 68 17.62 20.38 13.31
N ASN A 69 16.66 20.50 12.41
CA ASN A 69 15.40 19.78 12.45
C ASN A 69 15.57 18.33 11.99
N GLU A 70 15.21 17.39 12.85
CA GLU A 70 15.32 15.94 12.60
C GLU A 70 14.52 15.49 11.37
N ASN A 71 13.48 16.22 11.00
CA ASN A 71 12.63 15.88 9.86
C ASN A 71 13.16 16.41 8.52
N ALA A 72 14.21 17.23 8.51
CA ALA A 72 14.77 17.80 7.29
C ALA A 72 15.21 16.75 6.25
N PRO A 73 15.88 15.63 6.60
CA PRO A 73 16.24 14.59 5.64
C PRO A 73 15.02 13.97 4.95
N ARG A 74 13.92 13.79 5.69
CA ARG A 74 12.66 13.23 5.17
C ARG A 74 12.00 14.19 4.18
N ALA A 75 11.89 15.47 4.54
CA ALA A 75 11.33 16.48 3.65
C ALA A 75 12.19 16.66 2.38
N PHE A 76 13.52 16.62 2.52
CA PHE A 76 14.44 16.67 1.38
C PHE A 76 14.27 15.48 0.43
N ALA A 77 14.10 14.26 0.97
CA ALA A 77 13.84 13.07 0.17
C ALA A 77 12.53 13.19 -0.62
N LEU A 78 11.48 13.77 -0.03
CA LEU A 78 10.21 14.05 -0.73
C LEU A 78 10.39 15.06 -1.87
N LEU A 79 11.14 16.16 -1.65
CA LEU A 79 11.45 17.12 -2.72
C LEU A 79 12.21 16.47 -3.88
N LYS A 80 13.20 15.64 -3.57
CA LYS A 80 14.00 14.94 -4.58
C LYS A 80 13.16 13.94 -5.38
N LYS A 81 12.27 13.19 -4.71
CA LYS A 81 11.35 12.29 -5.38
C LYS A 81 10.37 13.05 -6.28
N ALA A 82 9.81 14.15 -5.79
CA ALA A 82 8.90 14.99 -6.57
C ALA A 82 9.59 15.57 -7.82
N GLU A 83 10.85 16.01 -7.70
CA GLU A 83 11.61 16.49 -8.86
C GLU A 83 11.89 15.38 -9.87
N HIS A 84 12.30 14.20 -9.39
CA HIS A 84 12.53 13.04 -10.24
C HIS A 84 11.29 12.67 -11.05
N VAL A 85 10.16 12.44 -10.37
CA VAL A 85 8.92 12.01 -11.01
C VAL A 85 8.40 13.04 -12.01
N LEU A 86 8.43 14.33 -11.65
CA LEU A 86 7.97 15.38 -12.57
C LEU A 86 8.90 15.61 -13.76
N ALA A 87 10.20 15.30 -13.63
CA ALA A 87 11.19 15.43 -14.70
C ALA A 87 11.12 14.31 -15.73
N ILE A 88 10.47 13.18 -15.42
CA ILE A 88 10.35 12.05 -16.35
C ILE A 88 9.54 12.48 -17.59
N ASP A 89 10.11 12.17 -18.75
CA ASP A 89 9.43 12.32 -20.03
C ASP A 89 8.41 11.18 -20.19
N GLU A 90 7.17 11.59 -20.41
CA GLU A 90 6.00 10.74 -20.52
C GLU A 90 5.87 10.06 -21.89
N THR A 91 6.60 10.56 -22.88
CA THR A 91 6.54 10.09 -24.27
C THR A 91 7.60 9.04 -24.59
N GLN A 92 8.57 8.86 -23.69
CA GLN A 92 9.61 7.86 -23.86
C GLN A 92 9.14 6.53 -23.28
N ASP A 93 9.27 5.48 -24.09
CA ASP A 93 9.13 4.11 -23.61
C ASP A 93 10.37 3.80 -22.76
N HIS A 94 10.23 3.90 -21.44
CA HIS A 94 11.29 3.52 -20.52
C HIS A 94 11.37 1.99 -20.46
N GLU A 95 12.56 1.42 -20.67
CA GLU A 95 12.75 -0.04 -20.52
C GLU A 95 12.59 -0.51 -19.07
N ASN A 96 12.77 0.39 -18.10
CA ASN A 96 12.65 0.10 -16.68
C ASN A 96 11.19 0.23 -16.22
N GLU A 97 10.63 -0.86 -15.67
CA GLU A 97 9.27 -0.92 -15.13
C GLU A 97 9.02 0.16 -14.05
N ASP A 98 10.01 0.44 -13.21
CA ASP A 98 9.93 1.48 -12.18
C ASP A 98 9.73 2.88 -12.79
N LEU A 99 10.47 3.22 -13.84
CA LEU A 99 10.35 4.51 -14.52
C LEU A 99 9.00 4.63 -15.25
N GLN A 100 8.50 3.52 -15.80
CA GLN A 100 7.15 3.50 -16.39
C GLN A 100 6.08 3.74 -15.32
N ALA A 101 6.20 3.10 -14.16
CA ALA A 101 5.28 3.31 -13.05
C ALA A 101 5.28 4.79 -12.61
N GLU A 102 6.46 5.40 -12.45
CA GLU A 102 6.58 6.81 -12.07
C GLU A 102 6.03 7.77 -13.15
N ALA A 103 6.25 7.47 -14.43
CA ALA A 103 5.65 8.23 -15.53
C ALA A 103 4.11 8.16 -15.52
N LEU A 104 3.55 6.98 -15.21
CA LEU A 104 2.11 6.80 -15.03
C LEU A 104 1.57 7.54 -13.81
N GLU A 105 2.33 7.61 -12.72
CA GLU A 105 1.94 8.41 -11.55
C GLU A 105 1.84 9.89 -11.90
N LYS A 106 2.81 10.43 -12.65
CA LYS A 106 2.78 11.81 -13.13
C LYS A 106 1.54 12.08 -13.99
N LYS A 107 1.27 11.22 -14.98
CA LYS A 107 0.08 11.32 -15.85
C LYS A 107 -1.21 11.30 -15.04
N SER A 108 -1.35 10.29 -14.17
CA SER A 108 -2.52 10.14 -13.30
C SER A 108 -2.72 11.37 -12.41
N LEU A 109 -1.65 11.95 -11.88
CA LEU A 109 -1.74 13.16 -11.07
C LEU A 109 -2.24 14.34 -11.90
N ILE A 110 -1.69 14.58 -13.09
CA ILE A 110 -2.14 15.66 -13.99
C ILE A 110 -3.63 15.48 -14.35
N ASP A 111 -4.06 14.26 -14.64
CA ASP A 111 -5.45 13.97 -14.98
C ASP A 111 -6.40 14.17 -13.79
N ILE A 112 -5.97 13.83 -12.57
CA ILE A 112 -6.73 14.17 -11.34
C ILE A 112 -6.90 15.68 -11.21
N TYR A 113 -5.82 16.44 -11.40
CA TYR A 113 -5.87 17.90 -11.34
C TYR A 113 -6.84 18.49 -12.38
N LYS A 114 -6.81 17.99 -13.63
CA LYS A 114 -7.76 18.40 -14.68
C LYS A 114 -9.20 18.04 -14.33
N HIS A 115 -9.46 16.82 -13.87
CA HIS A 115 -10.81 16.39 -13.51
C HIS A 115 -11.39 17.19 -12.34
N VAL A 116 -10.56 17.54 -11.35
CA VAL A 116 -10.98 18.41 -10.24
C VAL A 116 -11.27 19.82 -10.72
N ASP A 117 -10.43 20.37 -11.60
CA ASP A 117 -10.64 21.68 -12.21
C ASP A 117 -11.95 21.74 -13.02
N GLU A 118 -12.21 20.74 -13.87
CA GLU A 118 -13.45 20.62 -14.66
C GLU A 118 -14.69 20.51 -13.76
N ARG A 119 -14.60 19.79 -12.64
CA ARG A 119 -15.69 19.65 -11.67
C ARG A 119 -15.98 20.95 -10.92
N LEU A 120 -14.94 21.69 -10.54
CA LEU A 120 -15.07 22.92 -9.77
C LEU A 120 -15.26 24.17 -10.64
N GLN A 121 -14.95 24.08 -11.94
CA GLN A 121 -15.01 25.16 -12.93
C GLN A 121 -14.32 26.44 -12.44
N LEU A 122 -13.11 26.28 -11.92
CA LEU A 122 -12.36 27.39 -11.34
C LEU A 122 -11.72 28.26 -12.43
N SER A 123 -11.44 29.52 -12.08
CA SER A 123 -10.65 30.38 -12.96
C SER A 123 -9.18 30.01 -12.85
N LEU A 124 -8.53 29.82 -14.00
CA LEU A 124 -7.10 29.52 -14.07
C LEU A 124 -6.30 30.76 -13.63
N GLN A 125 -5.64 30.65 -12.48
CA GLN A 125 -4.86 31.74 -11.87
C GLN A 125 -3.39 31.32 -11.80
N GLU A 126 -2.48 32.24 -12.18
CA GLU A 126 -1.04 31.96 -12.15
C GLU A 126 -0.50 31.82 -10.71
N ASP A 127 -1.07 32.58 -9.78
CA ASP A 127 -0.65 32.63 -8.38
C ASP A 127 -0.93 31.32 -7.66
N PHE A 128 0.13 30.65 -7.20
CA PHE A 128 0.02 29.38 -6.46
C PHE A 128 -0.86 29.50 -5.19
N ASP A 129 -0.80 30.63 -4.49
CA ASP A 129 -1.54 30.85 -3.25
C ASP A 129 -2.94 31.45 -3.43
N HIS A 130 -3.42 31.57 -4.68
CA HIS A 130 -4.78 32.01 -4.95
C HIS A 130 -5.81 31.09 -4.28
N LYS A 131 -6.96 31.66 -3.87
CA LYS A 131 -8.02 30.93 -3.16
C LYS A 131 -8.52 29.71 -3.94
N ASP A 132 -8.62 29.85 -5.26
CA ASP A 132 -9.10 28.78 -6.14
C ASP A 132 -8.06 27.65 -6.27
N ASN A 133 -6.79 27.98 -6.48
CA ASN A 133 -5.70 27.01 -6.50
C ASN A 133 -5.55 26.27 -5.15
N LYS A 134 -5.82 26.96 -4.02
CA LYS A 134 -5.86 26.33 -2.70
C LYS A 134 -6.99 25.31 -2.59
N LYS A 135 -8.23 25.69 -2.95
CA LYS A 135 -9.38 24.77 -2.97
C LYS A 135 -9.14 23.56 -3.87
N LEU A 136 -8.56 23.81 -5.04
CA LEU A 136 -8.23 22.75 -5.98
C LEU A 136 -7.27 21.73 -5.35
N ARG A 137 -6.19 22.19 -4.71
CA ARG A 137 -5.24 21.30 -4.01
C ARG A 137 -5.86 20.57 -2.83
N GLU A 138 -6.72 21.23 -2.05
CA GLU A 138 -7.42 20.58 -0.93
C GLU A 138 -8.28 19.41 -1.43
N GLU A 139 -9.02 19.59 -2.52
CA GLU A 139 -9.83 18.54 -3.14
C GLU A 139 -8.97 17.42 -3.75
N VAL A 140 -7.87 17.77 -4.43
CA VAL A 140 -6.92 16.79 -4.96
C VAL A 140 -6.29 15.97 -3.82
N GLN A 141 -5.89 16.61 -2.73
CA GLN A 141 -5.33 15.94 -1.56
C GLN A 141 -6.34 14.95 -0.95
N GLN A 142 -7.60 15.36 -0.78
CA GLN A 142 -8.65 14.47 -0.27
C GLN A 142 -8.87 13.25 -1.18
N LEU A 143 -8.84 13.44 -2.50
CA LEU A 143 -8.95 12.35 -3.47
C LEU A 143 -7.77 11.39 -3.40
N LEU A 144 -6.55 11.90 -3.34
CA LEU A 144 -5.33 11.07 -3.24
C LEU A 144 -5.30 10.28 -1.93
N GLU A 145 -5.66 10.90 -0.81
CA GLU A 145 -5.76 10.22 0.48
C GLU A 145 -6.84 9.15 0.48
N SER A 146 -8.01 9.44 -0.10
CA SER A 146 -9.10 8.47 -0.23
C SER A 146 -8.70 7.28 -1.10
N HIS A 147 -8.00 7.54 -2.21
CA HIS A 147 -7.48 6.50 -3.08
C HIS A 147 -6.45 5.61 -2.36
N SER A 148 -5.54 6.21 -1.58
CA SER A 148 -4.56 5.45 -0.79
C SER A 148 -5.24 4.56 0.25
N LYS A 149 -6.22 5.09 0.98
CA LYS A 149 -6.99 4.33 1.97
C LYS A 149 -7.77 3.18 1.33
N ASN A 150 -8.42 3.42 0.20
CA ASN A 150 -9.16 2.39 -0.53
C ASN A 150 -8.22 1.28 -1.01
N GLN A 151 -7.05 1.62 -1.54
CA GLN A 151 -6.05 0.65 -1.97
C GLN A 151 -5.54 -0.21 -0.80
N GLU A 152 -5.36 0.39 0.38
CA GLU A 152 -4.95 -0.35 1.59
C GLU A 152 -6.04 -1.32 2.06
N ILE A 153 -7.30 -0.89 2.04
CA ILE A 153 -8.46 -1.75 2.35
C ILE A 153 -8.53 -2.93 1.38
N GLU A 154 -8.39 -2.67 0.08
CA GLU A 154 -8.43 -3.71 -0.95
C GLU A 154 -7.30 -4.73 -0.80
N ARG A 155 -6.06 -4.26 -0.55
CA ARG A 155 -4.91 -5.14 -0.27
C ARG A 155 -5.14 -6.01 0.97
N SER A 156 -5.65 -5.42 2.06
CA SER A 156 -5.97 -6.14 3.28
C SER A 156 -7.05 -7.20 3.06
N PHE A 157 -8.09 -6.85 2.28
CA PHE A 157 -9.15 -7.78 1.90
C PHE A 157 -8.62 -8.95 1.05
N ALA A 158 -7.80 -8.67 0.03
CA ALA A 158 -7.18 -9.69 -0.81
C ALA A 158 -6.28 -10.64 0.01
N GLN A 159 -5.44 -10.08 0.90
CA GLN A 159 -4.59 -10.87 1.79
C GLN A 159 -5.42 -11.80 2.69
N ARG A 160 -6.52 -11.29 3.26
CA ARG A 160 -7.44 -12.10 4.06
C ARG A 160 -8.07 -13.23 3.24
N GLN A 161 -8.50 -12.94 2.01
CA GLN A 161 -9.08 -13.93 1.12
C GLN A 161 -8.07 -15.03 0.77
N ASP A 162 -6.82 -14.67 0.51
CA ASP A 162 -5.76 -15.63 0.17
C ASP A 162 -5.38 -16.50 1.37
N LEU A 163 -5.33 -15.94 2.59
CA LEU A 163 -5.16 -16.73 3.80
C LEU A 163 -6.28 -17.74 3.98
N GLN A 164 -7.54 -17.34 3.77
CA GLN A 164 -8.68 -18.26 3.82
C GLN A 164 -8.59 -19.37 2.77
N ARG A 165 -8.17 -19.05 1.54
CA ARG A 165 -7.94 -20.04 0.49
C ARG A 165 -6.84 -21.02 0.88
N GLN A 166 -5.72 -20.53 1.41
CA GLN A 166 -4.61 -21.39 1.86
C GLN A 166 -5.02 -22.29 3.02
N GLU A 167 -5.80 -21.79 3.97
CA GLU A 167 -6.35 -22.59 5.07
C GLU A 167 -7.29 -23.67 4.55
N ALA A 168 -8.20 -23.35 3.63
CA ALA A 168 -9.10 -24.32 3.01
C ALA A 168 -8.34 -25.42 2.24
N ILE A 169 -7.26 -25.07 1.55
CA ILE A 169 -6.39 -26.04 0.87
C ILE A 169 -5.70 -26.95 1.90
N LYS A 170 -5.18 -26.38 2.99
CA LYS A 170 -4.51 -27.14 4.07
C LYS A 170 -5.47 -28.08 4.80
N THR A 171 -6.69 -27.63 5.09
CA THR A 171 -7.70 -28.48 5.76
C THR A 171 -8.14 -29.62 4.85
N ALA A 172 -8.40 -29.34 3.56
CA ALA A 172 -8.73 -30.38 2.59
C ALA A 172 -7.58 -31.39 2.39
N ALA A 173 -6.32 -30.94 2.42
CA ALA A 173 -5.16 -31.82 2.36
C ALA A 173 -5.08 -32.75 3.59
N LYS A 174 -5.25 -32.19 4.80
CA LYS A 174 -5.29 -32.98 6.05
C LYS A 174 -6.42 -33.98 6.06
N GLU A 175 -7.62 -33.60 5.60
CA GLU A 175 -8.76 -34.51 5.52
C GLU A 175 -8.49 -35.67 4.55
N ARG A 176 -7.87 -35.40 3.40
CA ARG A 176 -7.45 -36.45 2.45
C ARG A 176 -6.41 -37.38 3.07
N GLU A 177 -5.45 -36.86 3.82
CA GLU A 177 -4.44 -37.68 4.51
C GLU A 177 -5.06 -38.55 5.61
N LEU A 178 -5.93 -37.96 6.44
CA LEU A 178 -6.70 -38.67 7.46
C LEU A 178 -7.52 -39.81 6.83
N LYS A 179 -8.24 -39.54 5.73
CA LYS A 179 -9.03 -40.55 5.01
C LYS A 179 -8.15 -41.68 4.48
N LYS A 180 -7.03 -41.36 3.83
CA LYS A 180 -6.07 -42.37 3.34
C LYS A 180 -5.52 -43.21 4.50
N SER A 181 -5.14 -42.59 5.61
CA SER A 181 -4.61 -43.30 6.79
C SER A 181 -5.67 -44.22 7.42
N TRP A 182 -6.93 -43.79 7.43
CA TRP A 182 -8.05 -44.57 7.93
C TRP A 182 -8.37 -45.75 7.01
N GLU A 183 -8.39 -45.56 5.70
CA GLU A 183 -8.53 -46.63 4.70
C GLU A 183 -7.39 -47.65 4.81
N GLN A 184 -6.15 -47.20 4.98
CA GLN A 184 -5.00 -48.10 5.21
C GLN A 184 -5.16 -48.93 6.47
N ARG A 185 -5.51 -48.31 7.61
CA ARG A 185 -5.78 -49.03 8.87
C ARG A 185 -6.95 -50.01 8.72
N TRP A 186 -8.02 -49.59 8.03
CA TRP A 186 -9.16 -50.46 7.73
C TRP A 186 -8.73 -51.69 6.94
N GLU A 187 -7.89 -51.54 5.91
CA GLU A 187 -7.42 -52.69 5.12
C GLU A 187 -6.46 -53.60 5.93
N GLN A 188 -5.60 -53.03 6.78
CA GLN A 188 -4.74 -53.82 7.68
C GLN A 188 -5.55 -54.68 8.66
N ASP A 189 -6.54 -54.09 9.32
CA ASP A 189 -7.42 -54.79 10.27
C ASP A 189 -8.43 -55.73 9.59
N ARG A 190 -8.49 -55.76 8.24
CA ARG A 190 -9.44 -56.58 7.48
C ARG A 190 -9.33 -58.05 7.85
N GLY A 191 -8.10 -58.57 7.97
CA GLY A 191 -7.86 -59.96 8.32
C GLY A 191 -8.48 -60.34 9.67
N ASP A 192 -8.29 -59.48 10.67
CA ASP A 192 -8.80 -59.73 12.02
C ASP A 192 -10.31 -59.53 12.12
N ARG A 193 -10.86 -58.53 11.42
CA ARG A 193 -12.33 -58.39 11.29
C ARG A 193 -12.97 -59.61 10.64
N VAL A 194 -12.38 -60.16 9.57
CA VAL A 194 -12.87 -61.37 8.91
C VAL A 194 -12.78 -62.58 9.84
N LYS A 195 -11.68 -62.74 10.59
CA LYS A 195 -11.56 -63.80 11.62
C LYS A 195 -12.64 -63.68 12.70
N LEU A 196 -12.84 -62.48 13.25
CA LEU A 196 -13.87 -62.18 14.26
C LEU A 196 -15.29 -62.48 13.73
N TRP A 197 -15.57 -62.10 12.47
CA TRP A 197 -16.86 -62.38 11.84
C TRP A 197 -17.10 -63.88 11.62
N ARG A 198 -16.10 -64.62 11.11
CA ARG A 198 -16.17 -66.09 10.99
C ARG A 198 -16.37 -66.78 12.34
N ALA A 199 -15.76 -66.26 13.40
CA ALA A 199 -15.93 -66.78 14.76
C ALA A 199 -17.33 -66.47 15.33
N PHE A 200 -17.94 -65.35 14.96
CA PHE A 200 -19.30 -65.00 15.38
C PHE A 200 -20.36 -65.85 14.68
N THR A 201 -20.28 -66.01 13.35
CA THR A 201 -21.25 -66.83 12.59
C THR A 201 -21.22 -68.30 13.01
N SER A 202 -20.02 -68.86 13.19
CA SER A 202 -19.86 -70.24 13.71
C SER A 202 -20.38 -70.44 15.14
N LYS A 203 -20.60 -69.37 15.91
CA LYS A 203 -21.16 -69.40 17.27
C LYS A 203 -22.69 -69.31 17.27
N VAL A 204 -23.28 -68.63 16.29
CA VAL A 204 -24.75 -68.54 16.11
C VAL A 204 -25.34 -69.87 15.63
N GLU A 205 -24.59 -70.69 14.89
CA GLU A 205 -25.05 -72.02 14.43
C GLU A 205 -25.08 -73.12 15.51
N LYS A 206 -24.72 -72.85 16.77
CA LYS A 206 -24.71 -73.89 17.83
C LYS A 206 -25.55 -73.54 19.07
N PRO A 207 -26.87 -73.80 19.07
CA PRO A 207 -27.58 -74.16 20.29
C PRO A 207 -27.28 -75.63 20.64
N LYS A 208 -26.20 -75.89 21.41
CA LYS A 208 -25.96 -77.23 21.97
C LYS A 208 -27.01 -77.55 23.04
N LYS A 209 -28.02 -78.37 22.69
CA LYS A 209 -28.87 -79.09 23.66
C LYS A 209 -27.98 -79.90 24.61
N LYS A 210 -27.90 -79.52 25.89
CA LYS A 210 -27.27 -80.34 26.94
C LYS A 210 -28.13 -81.60 27.15
N LYS A 211 -27.66 -82.77 26.73
CA LYS A 211 -28.29 -84.05 27.08
C LYS A 211 -28.06 -84.31 28.58
N LYS A 212 -29.14 -84.36 29.37
CA LYS A 212 -29.12 -84.92 30.73
C LYS A 212 -28.84 -86.43 30.61
N LYS A 213 -27.84 -86.93 31.35
CA LYS A 213 -27.66 -88.36 31.59
C LYS A 213 -28.77 -88.83 32.52
N VAL A 214 -29.55 -89.82 32.12
CA VAL A 214 -30.44 -90.57 33.01
C VAL A 214 -29.70 -91.85 33.40
N LEU A 215 -29.60 -92.07 34.72
CA LEU A 215 -29.14 -93.30 35.36
C LEU A 215 -30.36 -94.20 35.58
N ALA A 216 -30.14 -95.50 35.36
CA ALA A 216 -31.04 -96.64 35.51
C ALA A 216 -32.15 -96.79 34.45
#